data_AF-A0A1F2WAQ6-F1
#
_entry.id   AF-A0A1F2WAQ6-F1
#
_cell.length_a   1.000
_cell.length_b   1.000
_cell.length_c   1.000
_cell.angle_alpha   90.00
_cell.angle_beta   90.00
_cell.angle_gamma   90.00
#
_symmetry.space_group_name_H-M   'P 1'
#
loop_
_entity.id
_entity.type
_entity.pdbx_description
1 polymer ?
#
loop_
_entity_poly.entity_id
_entity_poly.type
_entity_poly.pdbx_seq_one_letter_code
_entity_poly.pdbx_strand_id
1 'polypeptide(L)'
;MLRLLRRSPRGTAHLRLAAALLAFVVSLGVTVPGAGASEPLQDANVKLLSLKVNGKGEALFTYRKSDGALRRVLAWGALNARAPSAEIPQVRFKWDYAGGWGKYRNGRYWKGFRNRCSPYDGPPLAMLVAACKAPNGTYWTVQAWQRRLPLLGFDPWLPQHTNWELHIAHWSGELPKLEVYPNWTYGGRWQGVFGRYSYLGDPIFGFGSNAKGVPKDKYGRNLYIDTLNSAYGPGWKRESGILTHRGTGTFCHSFVPQRPFVGYPSQEMRPSANGERYRVTAGGPGVTPVMQVELAGLNKAELQRDAEFDSVFDQVMAGDRICAGER
;
A
#
# COMPACT_ATOMS: atom_id res chain seq x y z
N MET A 1 -64.29 -34.14 59.20
CA MET A 1 -65.72 -33.92 58.93
C MET A 1 -65.82 -32.94 57.75
N LEU A 2 -66.45 -33.38 56.66
CA LEU A 2 -66.83 -32.68 55.40
C LEU A 2 -65.71 -32.06 54.54
N ARG A 3 -65.39 -32.64 53.36
CA ARG A 3 -66.01 -32.53 52.01
C ARG A 3 -65.34 -31.41 51.17
N LEU A 4 -64.48 -31.75 50.20
CA LEU A 4 -64.74 -32.17 48.79
C LEU A 4 -64.94 -30.99 47.81
N LEU A 5 -64.10 -30.94 46.77
CA LEU A 5 -64.43 -30.94 45.32
C LEU A 5 -63.14 -30.62 44.52
N ARG A 6 -62.43 -31.61 43.95
CA ARG A 6 -62.55 -32.16 42.57
C ARG A 6 -62.44 -31.14 41.43
N ARG A 7 -61.37 -31.24 40.63
CA ARG A 7 -61.40 -31.84 39.27
C ARG A 7 -59.98 -32.05 38.71
N SER A 8 -59.81 -33.21 38.06
CA SER A 8 -58.67 -33.75 37.31
C SER A 8 -59.10 -33.82 35.82
N PRO A 9 -58.42 -34.51 34.88
CA PRO A 9 -57.02 -34.53 34.42
C PRO A 9 -56.94 -34.28 32.89
N ARG A 10 -55.74 -34.33 32.31
CA ARG A 10 -55.34 -34.84 30.96
C ARG A 10 -53.94 -34.27 30.70
N GLY A 11 -52.89 -35.00 30.34
CA GLY A 11 -52.74 -36.38 29.92
C GLY A 11 -51.43 -36.45 29.14
N THR A 12 -50.62 -37.48 29.46
CA THR A 12 -49.67 -38.18 28.59
C THR A 12 -48.44 -37.45 28.02
N ALA A 13 -47.30 -37.91 28.54
CA ALA A 13 -45.97 -37.89 27.95
C ALA A 13 -45.93 -38.44 26.51
N HIS A 14 -45.00 -37.95 25.68
CA HIS A 14 -44.26 -38.76 24.69
C HIS A 14 -42.94 -38.09 24.25
N LEU A 15 -41.86 -38.87 24.42
CA LEU A 15 -40.70 -39.11 23.54
C LEU A 15 -40.03 -37.97 22.72
N ARG A 16 -38.74 -37.78 23.06
CA ARG A 16 -37.53 -37.76 22.20
C ARG A 16 -37.69 -37.31 20.74
N LEU A 17 -37.00 -36.22 20.35
CA LEU A 17 -36.26 -36.18 19.09
C LEU A 17 -35.13 -35.14 19.13
N ALA A 18 -33.97 -35.58 18.64
CA ALA A 18 -32.71 -34.85 18.60
C ALA A 18 -32.69 -33.74 17.53
N ALA A 19 -31.96 -32.66 17.79
CA ALA A 19 -31.41 -31.80 16.75
C ALA A 19 -30.12 -31.13 17.25
N ALA A 20 -28.98 -31.73 16.92
CA ALA A 20 -27.68 -31.10 17.03
C ALA A 20 -27.55 -30.02 15.94
N LEU A 21 -27.45 -28.76 16.35
CA LEU A 21 -27.12 -27.65 15.46
C LEU A 21 -25.60 -27.46 15.45
N LEU A 22 -24.94 -28.07 14.47
CA LEU A 22 -23.58 -27.72 14.06
C LEU A 22 -23.60 -26.31 13.45
N ALA A 23 -22.99 -25.34 14.13
CA ALA A 23 -22.71 -24.03 13.56
C ALA A 23 -21.50 -24.14 12.61
N PHE A 24 -21.78 -24.36 11.32
CA PHE A 24 -20.78 -24.27 10.26
C PHE A 24 -20.56 -22.79 9.93
N VAL A 25 -19.62 -22.13 10.60
CA VAL A 25 -19.19 -20.78 10.24
C VAL A 25 -18.31 -20.88 9.00
N VAL A 26 -18.91 -20.73 7.82
CA VAL A 26 -18.19 -20.45 6.58
C VAL A 26 -17.62 -19.04 6.70
N SER A 27 -16.36 -18.94 7.12
CA SER A 27 -15.60 -17.70 7.04
C SER A 27 -15.32 -17.37 5.57
N LEU A 28 -16.27 -16.69 4.91
CA LEU A 28 -16.00 -15.98 3.66
C LEU A 28 -14.84 -15.01 3.92
N GLY A 29 -13.73 -15.25 3.22
CA GLY A 29 -12.55 -14.41 3.24
C GLY A 29 -12.86 -13.03 2.68
N VAL A 30 -13.40 -12.15 3.52
CA VAL A 30 -13.45 -10.72 3.23
C VAL A 30 -12.01 -10.24 3.24
N THR A 31 -11.46 -10.03 2.05
CA THR A 31 -10.22 -9.30 1.88
C THR A 31 -10.51 -7.85 2.27
N VAL A 32 -10.36 -7.52 3.55
CA VAL A 32 -10.43 -6.13 4.00
C VAL A 32 -9.37 -5.38 3.19
N PRO A 33 -9.74 -4.39 2.35
CA PRO A 33 -8.75 -3.61 1.64
C PRO A 33 -7.86 -2.96 2.69
N GLY A 34 -6.57 -3.32 2.69
CA GLY A 34 -5.59 -2.67 3.54
C GLY A 34 -5.74 -1.16 3.41
N ALA A 35 -5.75 -0.47 4.53
CA ALA A 35 -5.73 0.97 4.51
C ALA A 35 -4.38 1.41 3.90
N GLY A 36 -4.41 1.85 2.64
CA GLY A 36 -3.23 2.39 1.97
C GLY A 36 -3.12 3.89 2.19
N ALA A 37 -1.90 4.38 2.42
CA ALA A 37 -1.53 5.77 2.17
C ALA A 37 -1.04 5.90 0.71
N SER A 38 -1.32 7.05 0.07
CA SER A 38 -1.60 7.25 -1.36
C SER A 38 -2.89 6.54 -1.79
N GLU A 39 -3.84 7.28 -2.37
CA GLU A 39 -5.18 6.77 -2.62
C GLU A 39 -5.32 6.27 -4.07
N PRO A 40 -5.38 4.95 -4.31
CA PRO A 40 -5.70 4.45 -5.63
C PRO A 40 -7.18 4.72 -5.96
N LEU A 41 -7.48 4.89 -7.25
CA LEU A 41 -8.84 4.75 -7.74
C LEU A 41 -9.39 3.35 -7.38
N GLN A 42 -10.70 3.27 -7.19
CA GLN A 42 -11.37 2.01 -6.84
C GLN A 42 -11.24 0.97 -7.97
N ASP A 43 -11.29 1.42 -9.22
CA ASP A 43 -11.13 0.55 -10.39
C ASP A 43 -9.63 0.33 -10.69
N ALA A 44 -9.23 -0.92 -10.88
CA ALA A 44 -7.90 -1.30 -11.37
C ALA A 44 -7.93 -1.66 -12.87
N ASN A 45 -6.75 -1.75 -13.49
CA ASN A 45 -6.57 -2.10 -14.91
C ASN A 45 -7.33 -1.17 -15.85
N VAL A 46 -7.34 0.13 -15.52
CA VAL A 46 -8.03 1.16 -16.29
C VAL A 46 -7.06 1.98 -17.12
N LYS A 47 -7.52 2.47 -18.27
CA LYS A 47 -6.76 3.40 -19.11
C LYS A 47 -7.17 4.83 -18.80
N LEU A 48 -6.26 5.64 -18.23
CA LEU A 48 -6.50 7.07 -18.06
C LEU A 48 -6.65 7.74 -19.43
N LEU A 49 -7.71 8.53 -19.58
CA LEU A 49 -7.97 9.32 -20.79
C LEU A 49 -7.72 10.81 -20.57
N SER A 50 -7.98 11.32 -19.37
CA SER A 50 -7.60 12.69 -19.01
C SER A 50 -7.57 12.91 -17.50
N LEU A 51 -6.67 13.81 -17.10
CA LEU A 51 -6.69 14.54 -15.83
C LEU A 51 -7.04 15.99 -16.13
N LYS A 52 -8.08 16.52 -15.50
CA LYS A 52 -8.40 17.96 -15.52
C LYS A 52 -8.48 18.48 -14.10
N VAL A 53 -7.95 19.66 -13.83
CA VAL A 53 -8.08 20.33 -12.52
C VAL A 53 -8.69 21.70 -12.72
N ASN A 54 -9.68 22.06 -11.91
CA ASN A 54 -10.35 23.37 -12.02
C ASN A 54 -9.78 24.39 -11.02
N GLY A 55 -10.27 25.63 -11.09
CA GLY A 55 -9.86 26.69 -10.16
C GLY A 55 -10.37 26.55 -8.71
N LYS A 56 -11.14 25.50 -8.39
CA LYS A 56 -11.65 25.22 -7.05
C LYS A 56 -10.81 24.18 -6.29
N GLY A 57 -9.70 23.71 -6.89
CA GLY A 57 -8.88 22.64 -6.32
C GLY A 57 -9.56 21.27 -6.42
N GLU A 58 -10.35 21.03 -7.47
CA GLU A 58 -10.95 19.73 -7.76
C GLU A 58 -10.30 19.13 -8.99
N ALA A 59 -10.13 17.81 -8.98
CA ALA A 59 -9.66 17.05 -10.13
C ALA A 59 -10.78 16.18 -10.69
N LEU A 60 -10.93 16.17 -12.02
CA LEU A 60 -11.79 15.26 -12.77
C LEU A 60 -10.91 14.28 -13.54
N PHE A 61 -11.00 13.01 -13.18
CA PHE A 61 -10.36 11.89 -13.86
C PHE A 61 -11.36 11.27 -14.82
N THR A 62 -10.98 11.14 -16.08
CA THR A 62 -11.74 10.33 -17.04
C THR A 62 -10.89 9.14 -17.43
N TYR A 63 -11.43 7.93 -17.28
CA TYR A 63 -10.75 6.69 -17.64
C TYR A 63 -11.70 5.68 -18.26
N ARG A 64 -11.12 4.69 -18.93
CA ARG A 64 -11.83 3.56 -19.50
C ARG A 64 -11.52 2.31 -18.69
N LYS A 65 -12.58 1.62 -18.24
CA LYS A 65 -12.50 0.31 -17.57
C LYS A 65 -12.16 -0.79 -18.57
N SER A 66 -11.78 -1.96 -18.07
CA SER A 66 -11.46 -3.15 -18.89
C SER A 66 -12.62 -3.63 -19.75
N ASP A 67 -13.85 -3.47 -19.28
CA ASP A 67 -15.10 -3.75 -20.02
C ASP A 67 -15.44 -2.68 -21.09
N GLY A 68 -14.57 -1.69 -21.30
CA GLY A 68 -14.76 -0.59 -22.23
C GLY A 68 -15.60 0.57 -21.68
N ALA A 69 -16.23 0.41 -20.52
CA ALA A 69 -17.07 1.44 -19.92
C ALA A 69 -16.25 2.69 -19.52
N LEU A 70 -16.82 3.86 -19.77
CA LEU A 70 -16.17 5.13 -19.47
C LEU A 70 -16.63 5.65 -18.10
N ARG A 71 -15.66 5.98 -17.24
CA ARG A 71 -15.88 6.56 -15.92
C ARG A 71 -15.36 7.97 -15.86
N ARG A 72 -16.06 8.79 -15.08
CA ARG A 72 -15.69 10.18 -14.76
C ARG A 72 -15.78 10.33 -13.26
N VAL A 73 -14.64 10.59 -12.63
CA VAL A 73 -14.51 10.61 -11.18
C VAL A 73 -14.01 11.98 -10.74
N LEU A 74 -14.73 12.63 -9.84
CA LEU A 74 -14.28 13.86 -9.21
C LEU A 74 -13.57 13.53 -7.90
N ALA A 75 -12.42 14.15 -7.64
CA ALA A 75 -11.73 14.13 -6.35
C ALA A 75 -11.45 15.55 -5.85
N TRP A 76 -11.55 15.75 -4.54
CA TRP A 76 -11.28 17.05 -3.90
C TRP A 76 -11.04 16.93 -2.39
N GLY A 77 -10.69 18.04 -1.77
CA GLY A 77 -10.75 18.21 -0.31
C GLY A 77 -9.59 17.62 0.48
N ALA A 78 -8.50 17.25 -0.19
CA ALA A 78 -7.27 16.79 0.44
C ALA A 78 -6.05 17.40 -0.24
N LEU A 79 -5.03 17.70 0.57
CA LEU A 79 -3.74 18.26 0.18
C LEU A 79 -2.68 17.75 1.16
N ASN A 80 -1.54 17.30 0.66
CA ASN A 80 -0.39 16.82 1.47
C ASN A 80 -0.75 15.66 2.41
N ALA A 81 -0.02 15.56 3.52
CA ALA A 81 -0.20 14.59 4.58
C ALA A 81 -0.04 15.25 5.94
N ARG A 82 -0.57 14.59 6.97
CA ARG A 82 -0.28 14.88 8.37
C ARG A 82 0.85 13.99 8.87
N ALA A 83 1.64 14.49 9.81
CA ALA A 83 2.56 13.68 10.60
C ALA A 83 1.80 12.54 11.32
N PRO A 84 2.44 11.39 11.59
CA PRO A 84 1.79 10.28 12.29
C PRO A 84 1.15 10.68 13.62
N SER A 85 -0.14 10.39 13.79
CA SER A 85 -0.89 10.55 15.04
C SER A 85 -1.91 9.42 15.20
N ALA A 86 -2.05 8.89 16.42
CA ALA A 86 -3.05 7.86 16.70
C ALA A 86 -4.47 8.47 16.89
N GLU A 87 -4.53 9.77 17.15
CA GLU A 87 -5.73 10.52 17.54
C GLU A 87 -6.35 11.23 16.33
N ILE A 88 -5.53 11.70 15.40
CA ILE A 88 -5.96 12.52 14.28
C ILE A 88 -6.02 11.66 13.01
N PRO A 89 -7.16 11.62 12.29
CA PRO A 89 -7.22 10.94 11.01
C PRO A 89 -6.30 11.55 9.94
N GLN A 90 -5.70 10.68 9.14
CA GLN A 90 -4.88 11.09 7.99
C GLN A 90 -5.73 11.78 6.90
N VAL A 91 -5.10 12.67 6.12
CA VAL A 91 -5.69 13.38 4.97
C VAL A 91 -6.12 12.39 3.89
N ARG A 92 -7.32 12.61 3.31
CA ARG A 92 -7.93 11.74 2.28
C ARG A 92 -8.82 12.49 1.30
N PHE A 93 -8.90 12.02 0.06
CA PHE A 93 -9.82 12.63 -0.89
C PHE A 93 -11.27 12.30 -0.55
N LYS A 94 -12.13 13.24 -0.94
CA LYS A 94 -13.55 13.00 -1.17
C LYS A 94 -13.71 12.63 -2.64
N TRP A 95 -14.52 11.61 -2.91
CA TRP A 95 -14.70 11.03 -4.24
C TRP A 95 -16.15 11.11 -4.70
N ASP A 96 -16.35 11.33 -5.99
CA ASP A 96 -17.64 11.19 -6.67
C ASP A 96 -17.43 10.45 -7.99
N TYR A 97 -17.77 9.15 -7.97
CA TYR A 97 -17.67 8.24 -9.13
C TYR A 97 -18.81 8.39 -10.14
N ALA A 98 -19.73 9.34 -9.92
CA ALA A 98 -20.88 9.63 -10.77
C ALA A 98 -20.71 10.93 -11.58
N GLY A 99 -19.46 11.41 -11.75
CA GLY A 99 -19.16 12.54 -12.64
C GLY A 99 -19.74 13.89 -12.20
N GLY A 100 -20.01 14.05 -10.90
CA GLY A 100 -20.52 15.27 -10.27
C GLY A 100 -21.94 15.15 -9.69
N TRP A 101 -22.64 14.03 -9.90
CA TRP A 101 -23.94 13.82 -9.26
C TRP A 101 -23.84 13.72 -7.73
N GLY A 102 -22.84 13.01 -7.21
CA GLY A 102 -22.67 12.84 -5.76
C GLY A 102 -22.41 14.16 -5.03
N LYS A 103 -21.54 15.00 -5.58
CA LYS A 103 -21.17 16.30 -4.97
C LYS A 103 -22.15 17.42 -5.31
N TYR A 104 -22.49 17.57 -6.59
CA TYR A 104 -23.20 18.73 -7.12
C TYR A 104 -24.67 18.46 -7.44
N ARG A 105 -25.15 17.21 -7.26
CA ARG A 105 -26.49 16.78 -7.69
C ARG A 105 -26.75 17.10 -9.17
N ASN A 106 -25.69 17.01 -9.99
CA ASN A 106 -25.73 17.28 -11.41
C ASN A 106 -24.91 16.25 -12.21
N GLY A 107 -25.59 15.30 -12.86
CA GLY A 107 -24.95 14.25 -13.68
C GLY A 107 -24.30 14.77 -14.98
N ARG A 108 -24.50 16.04 -15.33
CA ARG A 108 -23.85 16.71 -16.46
C ARG A 108 -22.72 17.66 -16.02
N TYR A 109 -22.40 17.74 -14.73
CA TYR A 109 -21.36 18.63 -14.20
C TYR A 109 -20.03 18.50 -14.96
N TRP A 110 -19.61 17.26 -15.22
CA TRP A 110 -18.37 16.97 -15.96
C TRP A 110 -18.28 17.63 -17.35
N LYS A 111 -19.41 17.90 -18.02
CA LYS A 111 -19.44 18.52 -19.36
C LYS A 111 -18.90 19.95 -19.33
N GLY A 112 -19.23 20.69 -18.25
CA GLY A 112 -18.77 22.06 -18.04
C GLY A 112 -17.43 22.15 -17.31
N PHE A 113 -16.80 21.02 -16.98
CA PHE A 113 -15.57 21.01 -16.19
C PHE A 113 -14.39 21.52 -17.00
N ARG A 114 -13.96 22.75 -16.71
CA ARG A 114 -12.84 23.42 -17.37
C ARG A 114 -11.53 23.02 -16.70
N ASN A 115 -10.58 22.55 -17.52
CA ASN A 115 -9.20 22.38 -17.07
C ASN A 115 -8.53 23.75 -16.97
N ARG A 116 -7.87 24.01 -15.85
CA ARG A 116 -7.03 25.20 -15.62
C ARG A 116 -5.61 24.84 -15.23
N CYS A 117 -5.24 23.56 -15.29
CA CYS A 117 -3.88 23.14 -15.03
C CYS A 117 -2.91 23.67 -16.09
N SER A 118 -1.74 24.11 -15.65
CA SER A 118 -0.56 24.26 -16.50
C SER A 118 0.27 22.97 -16.50
N PRO A 119 1.23 22.81 -17.42
CA PRO A 119 2.17 21.70 -17.39
C PRO A 119 2.82 21.54 -16.01
N TYR A 120 3.07 20.29 -15.61
CA TYR A 120 3.81 19.97 -14.40
C TYR A 120 5.25 20.47 -14.53
N ASP A 121 5.72 21.19 -13.51
CA ASP A 121 7.07 21.78 -13.45
C ASP A 121 7.86 21.34 -12.21
N GLY A 122 7.40 20.29 -11.52
CA GLY A 122 8.08 19.75 -10.34
C GLY A 122 9.13 18.67 -10.66
N PRO A 123 9.74 18.06 -9.63
CA PRO A 123 10.73 17.00 -9.80
C PRO A 123 10.17 15.77 -10.54
N PRO A 124 11.03 14.95 -11.18
CA PRO A 124 10.60 13.70 -11.80
C PRO A 124 9.84 12.79 -10.83
N LEU A 125 8.76 12.16 -11.32
CA LEU A 125 7.95 11.22 -10.56
C LEU A 125 8.03 9.84 -11.20
N ALA A 126 8.27 8.81 -10.38
CA ALA A 126 8.24 7.43 -10.84
C ALA A 126 6.84 7.03 -11.31
N MET A 127 6.74 6.11 -12.27
CA MET A 127 5.46 5.54 -12.72
C MET A 127 4.42 6.58 -13.18
N LEU A 128 4.88 7.74 -13.65
CA LEU A 128 4.03 8.86 -14.03
C LEU A 128 3.13 8.51 -15.23
N VAL A 129 1.83 8.77 -15.09
CA VAL A 129 0.86 8.70 -16.20
C VAL A 129 0.44 10.11 -16.63
N ALA A 130 0.13 10.96 -15.66
CA ALA A 130 -0.23 12.35 -15.89
C ALA A 130 0.07 13.17 -14.64
N ALA A 131 0.58 14.39 -14.80
CA ALA A 131 0.68 15.36 -13.73
C ALA A 131 0.41 16.75 -14.26
N CYS A 132 0.02 17.65 -13.37
CA CYS A 132 -0.10 19.07 -13.70
C CYS A 132 0.04 19.97 -12.49
N LYS A 133 0.33 21.24 -12.75
CA LYS A 133 0.32 22.30 -11.75
C LYS A 133 -1.01 23.03 -11.79
N ALA A 134 -1.71 23.06 -10.66
CA ALA A 134 -2.97 23.75 -10.50
C ALA A 134 -2.76 25.28 -10.40
N PRO A 135 -3.79 26.10 -10.68
CA PRO A 135 -3.67 27.57 -10.65
C PRO A 135 -3.21 28.17 -9.31
N ASN A 136 -3.47 27.48 -8.20
CA ASN A 136 -3.05 27.87 -6.86
C ASN A 136 -1.61 27.41 -6.52
N GLY A 137 -0.86 26.89 -7.50
CA GLY A 137 0.53 26.46 -7.33
C GLY A 137 0.70 25.04 -6.77
N THR A 138 -0.38 24.33 -6.44
CA THR A 138 -0.31 22.92 -6.00
C THR A 138 -0.20 21.96 -7.19
N TYR A 139 0.14 20.71 -6.94
CA TYR A 139 0.38 19.69 -7.95
C TYR A 139 -0.59 18.54 -7.83
N TRP A 140 -1.08 18.05 -8.97
CA TRP A 140 -1.83 16.80 -9.06
C TRP A 140 -1.07 15.79 -9.90
N THR A 141 -1.11 14.52 -9.50
CA THR A 141 -0.50 13.44 -10.29
C THR A 141 -1.37 12.18 -10.27
N VAL A 142 -1.18 11.38 -11.33
CA VAL A 142 -1.66 10.02 -11.49
C VAL A 142 -0.45 9.15 -11.78
N GLN A 143 -0.22 8.15 -10.93
CA GLN A 143 0.84 7.15 -11.11
C GLN A 143 0.23 5.77 -11.28
N ALA A 144 0.74 4.96 -12.21
CA ALA A 144 0.27 3.59 -12.44
C ALA A 144 1.21 2.59 -11.75
N TRP A 145 0.69 1.84 -10.78
CA TRP A 145 1.51 0.96 -9.97
C TRP A 145 0.89 -0.44 -9.80
N GLN A 146 1.68 -1.47 -10.09
CA GLN A 146 1.34 -2.86 -9.81
C GLN A 146 1.76 -3.25 -8.38
N ARG A 147 0.99 -2.78 -7.41
CA ARG A 147 1.34 -2.90 -5.99
C ARG A 147 1.22 -4.32 -5.43
N ARG A 148 0.25 -5.10 -5.92
CA ARG A 148 -0.19 -6.36 -5.30
C ARG A 148 0.53 -7.61 -5.80
N LEU A 149 1.71 -7.46 -6.40
CA LEU A 149 2.53 -8.62 -6.79
C LEU A 149 2.80 -9.53 -5.57
N PRO A 150 2.84 -10.86 -5.76
CA PRO A 150 3.25 -11.76 -4.70
C PRO A 150 4.68 -11.51 -4.24
N LEU A 151 4.98 -11.87 -3.00
CA LEU A 151 6.34 -11.77 -2.47
C LEU A 151 7.18 -12.99 -2.89
N LEU A 152 8.47 -12.96 -2.56
CA LEU A 152 9.43 -14.07 -2.75
C LEU A 152 9.55 -14.56 -4.21
N GLY A 153 9.34 -13.64 -5.16
CA GLY A 153 9.50 -13.85 -6.59
C GLY A 153 8.50 -14.80 -7.22
N PHE A 154 7.41 -15.14 -6.53
CA PHE A 154 6.36 -15.96 -7.11
C PHE A 154 5.63 -15.22 -8.23
N ASP A 155 5.29 -15.95 -9.29
CA ASP A 155 4.44 -15.42 -10.35
C ASP A 155 3.01 -15.21 -9.85
N PRO A 156 2.28 -14.21 -10.37
CA PRO A 156 0.89 -13.96 -10.01
C PRO A 156 -0.03 -15.19 -10.17
N TRP A 157 -0.69 -15.63 -9.09
CA TRP A 157 -1.71 -16.71 -9.15
C TRP A 157 -3.14 -16.27 -8.78
N LEU A 158 -3.33 -15.04 -8.27
CA LEU A 158 -4.65 -14.49 -7.97
C LEU A 158 -4.97 -13.33 -8.91
N PRO A 159 -6.24 -13.11 -9.27
CA PRO A 159 -6.62 -12.03 -10.18
C PRO A 159 -6.11 -10.66 -9.75
N GLN A 160 -6.13 -10.35 -8.46
CA GLN A 160 -5.67 -9.07 -7.95
C GLN A 160 -4.15 -8.85 -8.02
N HIS A 161 -3.35 -9.90 -8.21
CA HIS A 161 -1.89 -9.79 -8.23
C HIS A 161 -1.38 -9.10 -9.49
N THR A 162 -2.14 -9.17 -10.58
CA THR A 162 -1.81 -8.50 -11.84
C THR A 162 -2.38 -7.09 -11.96
N ASN A 163 -3.13 -6.63 -10.96
CA ASN A 163 -3.81 -5.33 -10.99
C ASN A 163 -2.82 -4.16 -11.06
N TRP A 164 -2.97 -3.35 -12.10
CA TRP A 164 -2.41 -2.01 -12.18
C TRP A 164 -3.38 -1.01 -11.56
N GLU A 165 -2.97 -0.37 -10.47
CA GLU A 165 -3.73 0.63 -9.73
C GLU A 165 -3.32 2.04 -10.21
N LEU A 166 -4.28 2.96 -10.36
CA LEU A 166 -3.98 4.38 -10.58
C LEU A 166 -3.99 5.12 -9.24
N HIS A 167 -2.81 5.48 -8.74
CA HIS A 167 -2.59 6.21 -7.50
C HIS A 167 -2.68 7.72 -7.74
N ILE A 168 -3.50 8.39 -6.94
CA ILE A 168 -3.77 9.82 -7.06
C ILE A 168 -3.08 10.57 -5.92
N ALA A 169 -2.45 11.69 -6.25
CA ALA A 169 -1.85 12.58 -5.28
C ALA A 169 -2.14 14.06 -5.58
N HIS A 170 -2.23 14.85 -4.52
CA HIS A 170 -2.39 16.31 -4.54
C HIS A 170 -1.54 16.91 -3.43
N TRP A 171 -0.49 17.64 -3.81
CA TRP A 171 0.50 18.14 -2.86
C TRP A 171 0.99 19.54 -3.22
N SER A 172 1.70 20.16 -2.29
CA SER A 172 2.42 21.41 -2.44
C SER A 172 3.77 21.31 -1.74
N GLY A 173 4.77 21.99 -2.27
CA GLY A 173 6.12 21.97 -1.67
C GLY A 173 6.84 20.64 -1.93
N GLU A 174 7.62 20.21 -0.94
CA GLU A 174 8.53 19.07 -1.07
C GLU A 174 7.81 17.72 -1.21
N LEU A 175 8.50 16.76 -1.82
CA LEU A 175 8.05 15.38 -1.91
C LEU A 175 8.48 14.58 -0.66
N PRO A 176 7.78 13.48 -0.32
CA PRO A 176 8.27 12.52 0.66
C PRO A 176 9.67 12.01 0.28
N LYS A 177 10.56 11.89 1.27
CA LYS A 177 11.94 11.47 1.08
C LYS A 177 12.07 9.98 1.44
N LEU A 178 12.22 9.15 0.42
CA LEU A 178 12.56 7.74 0.56
C LEU A 178 14.07 7.59 0.37
N GLU A 179 14.77 7.22 1.44
CA GLU A 179 16.20 6.94 1.44
C GLU A 179 16.41 5.43 1.48
N VAL A 180 17.31 4.92 0.64
CA VAL A 180 17.57 3.48 0.51
C VAL A 180 19.06 3.26 0.30
N TYR A 181 19.62 2.33 1.06
CA TYR A 181 21.03 1.99 1.03
C TYR A 181 21.19 0.46 0.99
N PRO A 182 22.20 -0.05 0.28
CA PRO A 182 22.56 -1.45 0.36
C PRO A 182 23.29 -1.71 1.69
N ASN A 183 23.23 -2.96 2.17
CA ASN A 183 23.97 -3.40 3.35
C ASN A 183 24.50 -4.82 3.15
N TRP A 184 25.61 -5.15 3.81
CA TRP A 184 25.83 -6.53 4.19
C TRP A 184 25.21 -6.77 5.56
N THR A 185 24.59 -7.92 5.74
CA THR A 185 23.85 -8.20 6.97
C THR A 185 24.36 -9.44 7.67
N TYR A 186 24.20 -9.45 9.00
CA TYR A 186 24.68 -10.51 9.88
C TYR A 186 26.20 -10.76 9.74
N GLY A 187 26.99 -9.69 9.89
CA GLY A 187 28.45 -9.73 9.83
C GLY A 187 28.99 -10.18 8.46
N GLY A 188 28.49 -9.60 7.37
CA GLY A 188 28.97 -9.89 6.01
C GLY A 188 28.39 -11.16 5.36
N ARG A 189 27.55 -11.92 6.07
CA ARG A 189 27.06 -13.23 5.59
C ARG A 189 26.02 -13.10 4.48
N TRP A 190 25.17 -12.09 4.57
CA TRP A 190 24.05 -11.86 3.65
C TRP A 190 24.10 -10.44 3.10
N GLN A 191 23.27 -10.15 2.11
CA GLN A 191 23.07 -8.79 1.60
C GLN A 191 21.67 -8.33 1.98
N GLY A 192 21.47 -7.03 2.01
CA GLY A 192 20.18 -6.44 2.32
C GLY A 192 20.06 -5.02 1.80
N VAL A 193 18.92 -4.42 2.09
CA VAL A 193 18.69 -2.99 1.95
C VAL A 193 18.09 -2.45 3.25
N PHE A 194 18.43 -1.21 3.58
CA PHE A 194 17.82 -0.48 4.68
C PHE A 194 17.55 0.96 4.25
N GLY A 195 16.86 1.69 5.10
CA GLY A 195 16.59 3.08 4.80
C GLY A 195 15.63 3.74 5.76
N ARG A 196 15.19 4.93 5.37
CA ARG A 196 14.24 5.75 6.10
C ARG A 196 13.24 6.36 5.14
N TYR A 197 11.99 6.43 5.57
CA TYR A 197 10.95 7.15 4.87
C TYR A 197 10.43 8.29 5.73
N SER A 198 10.53 9.51 5.21
CA SER A 198 10.13 10.73 5.93
C SER A 198 9.37 11.70 5.03
N TYR A 199 8.64 12.62 5.65
CA TYR A 199 7.99 13.75 4.97
C TYR A 199 8.07 14.98 5.85
N LEU A 200 8.64 16.06 5.33
CA LEU A 200 8.86 17.31 6.06
C LEU A 200 9.65 17.12 7.37
N GLY A 201 10.64 16.22 7.36
CA GLY A 201 11.45 15.88 8.53
C GLY A 201 10.80 14.86 9.48
N ASP A 202 9.50 14.63 9.38
CA ASP A 202 8.81 13.66 10.22
C ASP A 202 8.92 12.23 9.67
N PRO A 203 9.13 11.23 10.54
CA PRO A 203 9.14 9.83 10.13
C PRO A 203 7.76 9.38 9.65
N ILE A 204 7.74 8.51 8.66
CA ILE A 204 6.51 7.92 8.13
C ILE A 204 6.33 6.54 8.75
N PHE A 205 5.30 6.32 9.58
CA PHE A 205 4.98 5.00 10.15
C PHE A 205 3.50 4.83 10.47
N GLY A 206 3.06 3.59 10.69
CA GLY A 206 1.69 3.24 11.10
C GLY A 206 1.61 2.80 12.56
N PHE A 207 0.40 2.53 13.05
CA PHE A 207 0.12 2.18 14.44
C PHE A 207 -0.30 0.71 14.62
N GLY A 208 -0.63 0.00 13.54
CA GLY A 208 -0.84 -1.44 13.61
C GLY A 208 -0.95 -2.13 12.26
N SER A 209 -0.69 -3.44 12.27
CA SER A 209 -0.85 -4.33 11.12
C SER A 209 -1.54 -5.63 11.52
N ASN A 210 -2.03 -6.38 10.55
CA ASN A 210 -2.51 -7.75 10.76
C ASN A 210 -1.35 -8.76 10.69
N ALA A 211 -1.64 -10.03 10.98
CA ALA A 211 -0.64 -11.11 10.95
C ALA A 211 0.03 -11.32 9.57
N LYS A 212 -0.53 -10.74 8.50
CA LYS A 212 0.02 -10.78 7.15
C LYS A 212 0.78 -9.50 6.78
N GLY A 213 1.08 -8.63 7.76
CA GLY A 213 1.81 -7.39 7.54
C GLY A 213 1.01 -6.28 6.83
N VAL A 214 -0.32 -6.41 6.73
CA VAL A 214 -1.17 -5.39 6.11
C VAL A 214 -1.51 -4.30 7.14
N PRO A 215 -1.29 -3.01 6.85
CA PRO A 215 -1.69 -1.90 7.71
C PRO A 215 -3.17 -1.92 8.08
N LYS A 216 -3.46 -1.64 9.35
CA LYS A 216 -4.83 -1.53 9.89
C LYS A 216 -5.30 -0.08 10.01
N ASP A 217 -4.41 0.87 9.80
CA ASP A 217 -4.65 2.30 9.92
C ASP A 217 -4.27 3.04 8.63
N LYS A 218 -4.68 4.31 8.54
CA LYS A 218 -4.48 5.15 7.36
C LYS A 218 -3.13 5.87 7.34
N TYR A 219 -2.33 5.69 8.39
CA TYR A 219 -0.94 6.08 8.34
C TYR A 219 -0.19 4.95 7.66
N GLY A 220 -0.05 3.77 8.25
CA GLY A 220 0.73 2.64 7.73
C GLY A 220 0.60 2.38 6.23
N ARG A 221 1.74 2.06 5.59
CA ARG A 221 1.82 1.63 4.21
C ARG A 221 2.94 0.62 4.06
N ASN A 222 2.75 -0.37 3.18
CA ASN A 222 3.84 -1.26 2.82
C ASN A 222 4.82 -0.53 1.90
N LEU A 223 6.10 -0.75 2.18
CA LEU A 223 7.21 -0.49 1.30
C LEU A 223 7.58 -1.81 0.63
N TYR A 224 7.66 -1.79 -0.69
CA TYR A 224 7.87 -2.98 -1.50
C TYR A 224 9.28 -2.98 -2.08
N ILE A 225 9.93 -4.13 -2.00
CA ILE A 225 11.29 -4.34 -2.47
C ILE A 225 11.23 -5.29 -3.65
N ASP A 226 11.70 -4.84 -4.80
CA ASP A 226 11.88 -5.65 -6.00
C ASP A 226 13.38 -5.87 -6.24
N THR A 227 13.73 -7.04 -6.76
CA THR A 227 15.10 -7.44 -7.12
C THR A 227 15.16 -7.79 -8.61
N LEU A 228 16.18 -7.30 -9.31
CA LEU A 228 16.39 -7.49 -10.75
C LEU A 228 17.36 -8.65 -11.00
N ASN A 229 16.99 -9.57 -11.90
CA ASN A 229 17.88 -10.64 -12.36
C ASN A 229 18.52 -11.41 -11.20
N SER A 230 17.69 -11.91 -10.29
CA SER A 230 18.12 -12.62 -9.09
C SER A 230 17.96 -14.13 -9.23
N ALA A 231 18.15 -14.87 -8.14
CA ALA A 231 17.84 -16.29 -8.05
C ALA A 231 16.36 -16.64 -8.37
N TYR A 232 15.47 -15.65 -8.43
CA TYR A 232 14.08 -15.83 -8.87
C TYR A 232 13.91 -15.83 -10.40
N GLY A 233 14.98 -15.58 -11.15
CA GLY A 233 14.98 -15.54 -12.61
C GLY A 233 15.12 -14.12 -13.18
N PRO A 234 15.03 -13.98 -14.51
CA PRO A 234 15.24 -12.72 -15.19
C PRO A 234 14.12 -11.71 -14.94
N GLY A 235 14.46 -10.42 -15.05
CA GLY A 235 13.56 -9.30 -14.87
C GLY A 235 13.34 -8.92 -13.41
N TRP A 236 12.45 -7.95 -13.20
CA TRP A 236 12.08 -7.50 -11.86
C TRP A 236 11.16 -8.52 -11.19
N LYS A 237 11.53 -8.96 -9.98
CA LYS A 237 10.74 -9.86 -9.13
C LYS A 237 10.51 -9.21 -7.77
N ARG A 238 9.28 -9.29 -7.27
CA ARG A 238 8.93 -8.78 -5.94
C ARG A 238 9.51 -9.69 -4.86
N GLU A 239 10.44 -9.16 -4.08
CA GLU A 239 11.05 -9.86 -2.95
C GLU A 239 10.15 -9.75 -1.72
N SER A 240 9.84 -8.52 -1.29
CA SER A 240 9.22 -8.31 0.01
C SER A 240 8.27 -7.11 0.03
N GLY A 241 7.45 -7.06 1.08
CA GLY A 241 6.53 -5.98 1.40
C GLY A 241 6.55 -5.76 2.90
N ILE A 242 7.30 -4.77 3.36
CA ILE A 242 7.59 -4.51 4.77
C ILE A 242 6.96 -3.20 5.24
N LEU A 243 7.00 -2.97 6.55
CA LEU A 243 6.54 -1.73 7.16
C LEU A 243 7.75 -0.98 7.71
N THR A 244 7.67 0.34 7.64
CA THR A 244 8.55 1.24 8.38
C THR A 244 8.29 1.14 9.88
N HIS A 245 9.33 1.28 10.68
CA HIS A 245 9.30 1.16 12.12
C HIS A 245 8.70 2.39 12.79
N ARG A 246 7.92 2.13 13.85
CA ARG A 246 7.22 3.18 14.60
C ARG A 246 8.23 4.08 15.32
N GLY A 247 8.06 5.38 15.17
CA GLY A 247 8.91 6.40 15.81
C GLY A 247 10.09 6.86 14.96
N THR A 248 10.64 6.01 14.10
CA THR A 248 11.85 6.31 13.32
C THR A 248 11.61 6.39 11.81
N GLY A 249 10.57 5.73 11.29
CA GLY A 249 10.29 5.66 9.85
C GLY A 249 11.31 4.83 9.07
N THR A 250 12.20 4.13 9.77
CA THR A 250 13.26 3.29 9.23
C THR A 250 12.74 1.91 8.83
N PHE A 251 13.50 1.20 8.01
CA PHE A 251 13.21 -0.17 7.61
C PHE A 251 14.51 -0.89 7.25
N CYS A 252 14.50 -2.21 7.32
CA CYS A 252 15.57 -3.08 6.84
C CYS A 252 14.97 -4.36 6.24
N HIS A 253 15.71 -4.96 5.32
CA HIS A 253 15.40 -6.25 4.71
C HIS A 253 16.68 -6.95 4.32
N SER A 254 16.88 -8.14 4.86
CA SER A 254 17.96 -9.05 4.44
C SER A 254 17.47 -10.06 3.41
N PHE A 255 18.21 -10.22 2.32
CA PHE A 255 18.00 -11.26 1.31
C PHE A 255 18.52 -12.60 1.83
N VAL A 256 17.74 -13.25 2.69
CA VAL A 256 18.02 -14.59 3.22
C VAL A 256 17.07 -15.63 2.62
N PRO A 257 17.42 -16.93 2.64
CA PRO A 257 16.47 -17.97 2.31
C PRO A 257 15.22 -17.88 3.19
N GLN A 258 14.04 -17.87 2.57
CA GLN A 258 12.78 -17.64 3.25
C GLN A 258 11.78 -18.74 2.95
N ARG A 259 11.12 -19.23 4.01
CA ARG A 259 10.00 -20.16 3.86
C ARG A 259 8.77 -19.36 3.39
N PRO A 260 8.11 -19.76 2.30
CA PRO A 260 6.88 -19.11 1.85
C PRO A 260 5.81 -19.05 2.93
N PHE A 261 4.99 -18.00 2.88
CA PHE A 261 3.83 -17.89 3.76
C PHE A 261 2.81 -18.99 3.45
N VAL A 262 2.04 -19.39 4.47
CA VAL A 262 0.92 -20.32 4.29
C VAL A 262 -0.05 -19.77 3.22
N GLY A 263 -0.41 -20.62 2.26
CA GLY A 263 -1.30 -20.27 1.14
C GLY A 263 -0.60 -19.79 -0.13
N TYR A 264 0.73 -19.78 -0.16
CA TYR A 264 1.50 -19.59 -1.40
C TYR A 264 1.50 -20.88 -2.25
N PRO A 265 1.66 -20.78 -3.59
CA PRO A 265 1.60 -21.92 -4.50
C PRO A 265 2.62 -23.03 -4.22
N SER A 266 3.74 -22.70 -3.59
CA SER A 266 4.72 -23.66 -3.09
C SER A 266 5.13 -23.30 -1.66
N GLN A 267 5.53 -24.31 -0.89
CA GLN A 267 6.08 -24.18 0.46
C GLN A 267 7.58 -24.51 0.51
N GLU A 268 8.20 -24.76 -0.66
CA GLU A 268 9.64 -24.95 -0.78
C GLU A 268 10.40 -23.69 -0.36
N MET A 269 11.54 -23.90 0.29
CA MET A 269 12.42 -22.79 0.71
C MET A 269 12.81 -21.95 -0.50
N ARG A 270 12.53 -20.65 -0.44
CA ARG A 270 12.94 -19.71 -1.48
C ARG A 270 14.39 -19.31 -1.25
N PRO A 271 15.23 -19.27 -2.29
CA PRO A 271 16.63 -18.87 -2.13
C PRO A 271 16.73 -17.40 -1.73
N SER A 272 17.90 -17.01 -1.24
CA SER A 272 18.31 -15.60 -1.17
C SER A 272 18.24 -14.98 -2.57
N ALA A 273 17.67 -13.79 -2.68
CA ALA A 273 17.36 -13.14 -3.95
C ALA A 273 18.21 -11.89 -4.20
N ASN A 274 19.53 -12.00 -3.94
CA ASN A 274 20.49 -11.00 -4.38
C ASN A 274 20.37 -10.83 -5.89
N GLY A 275 20.25 -9.58 -6.34
CA GLY A 275 20.06 -9.23 -7.74
C GLY A 275 21.07 -8.17 -8.16
N GLU A 276 21.11 -7.88 -9.46
CA GLU A 276 22.00 -6.86 -10.02
C GLU A 276 21.61 -5.45 -9.55
N ARG A 277 20.31 -5.23 -9.32
CA ARG A 277 19.72 -3.97 -8.88
C ARG A 277 18.55 -4.25 -7.97
N TYR A 278 18.27 -3.28 -7.09
CA TYR A 278 17.09 -3.27 -6.26
C TYR A 278 16.24 -2.04 -6.57
N ARG A 279 14.94 -2.18 -6.34
CA ARG A 279 13.99 -1.08 -6.43
C ARG A 279 13.06 -1.12 -5.24
N VAL A 280 12.97 0.00 -4.55
CA VAL A 280 12.11 0.15 -3.38
C VAL A 280 11.01 1.15 -3.71
N THR A 281 9.76 0.72 -3.57
CA THR A 281 8.58 1.52 -3.92
C THR A 281 7.63 1.62 -2.73
N ALA A 282 7.20 2.84 -2.39
CA ALA A 282 6.28 3.06 -1.29
C ALA A 282 5.23 4.12 -1.65
N GLY A 283 4.00 3.92 -1.21
CA GLY A 283 2.96 4.96 -1.31
C GLY A 283 3.34 6.19 -0.48
N GLY A 284 3.04 7.40 -0.96
CA GLY A 284 3.16 8.63 -0.20
C GLY A 284 2.31 8.63 1.08
N PRO A 285 2.70 9.30 2.17
CA PRO A 285 1.80 9.56 3.29
C PRO A 285 0.62 10.43 2.82
N GLY A 286 -0.56 10.25 3.41
CA GLY A 286 -1.77 11.00 3.05
C GLY A 286 -2.07 10.94 1.55
N VAL A 287 -2.13 12.11 0.90
CA VAL A 287 -2.34 12.25 -0.54
C VAL A 287 -1.09 12.74 -1.29
N THR A 288 0.10 12.39 -0.83
CA THR A 288 1.37 12.69 -1.52
C THR A 288 1.76 11.59 -2.52
N PRO A 289 2.64 11.87 -3.49
CA PRO A 289 3.00 10.93 -4.56
C PRO A 289 3.61 9.61 -4.06
N VAL A 290 3.49 8.57 -4.89
CA VAL A 290 4.22 7.31 -4.72
C VAL A 290 5.70 7.57 -4.99
N MET A 291 6.57 7.11 -4.09
CA MET A 291 8.01 7.28 -4.19
C MET A 291 8.69 5.97 -4.60
N GLN A 292 9.77 6.09 -5.36
CA GLN A 292 10.57 4.95 -5.77
C GLN A 292 12.05 5.34 -5.83
N VAL A 293 12.89 4.43 -5.35
CA VAL A 293 14.36 4.53 -5.46
C VAL A 293 14.87 3.24 -6.07
N GLU A 294 15.82 3.37 -6.99
CA GLU A 294 16.58 2.24 -7.54
C GLU A 294 18.05 2.38 -7.12
N LEU A 295 18.68 1.25 -6.79
CA LEU A 295 20.07 1.17 -6.39
C LEU A 295 20.71 -0.10 -6.96
N ALA A 296 22.03 -0.12 -7.07
CA ALA A 296 22.76 -1.32 -7.46
C ALA A 296 22.70 -2.37 -6.33
N GLY A 297 22.74 -3.64 -6.72
CA GLY A 297 22.99 -4.73 -5.80
C GLY A 297 24.47 -4.81 -5.44
N LEU A 298 24.78 -5.42 -4.30
CA LEU A 298 26.16 -5.60 -3.85
C LEU A 298 26.80 -6.79 -4.58
N ASN A 299 28.05 -6.61 -4.99
CA ASN A 299 28.90 -7.70 -5.45
C ASN A 299 29.96 -8.06 -4.40
N LYS A 300 30.56 -9.26 -4.51
CA LYS A 300 31.53 -9.75 -3.51
C LYS A 300 32.75 -8.85 -3.32
N ALA A 301 33.18 -8.12 -4.35
CA ALA A 301 34.34 -7.22 -4.22
C ALA A 301 34.01 -6.02 -3.33
N GLU A 302 32.74 -5.68 -3.12
CA GLU A 302 32.31 -4.60 -2.23
C GLU A 302 32.27 -5.00 -0.77
N LEU A 303 32.53 -6.28 -0.42
CA LEU A 303 32.62 -6.71 0.97
C LEU A 303 33.76 -6.00 1.72
N GLN A 304 34.82 -5.59 1.03
CA GLN A 304 35.89 -4.79 1.62
C GLN A 304 35.45 -3.40 2.09
N ARG A 305 34.27 -2.93 1.64
CA ARG A 305 33.67 -1.64 2.01
C ARG A 305 32.60 -1.77 3.09
N ASP A 306 32.49 -2.93 3.74
CA ASP A 306 31.44 -3.19 4.74
C ASP A 306 31.39 -2.14 5.85
N ALA A 307 32.56 -1.73 6.36
CA ALA A 307 32.65 -0.67 7.36
C ALA A 307 32.05 0.68 6.91
N GLU A 308 32.04 0.99 5.61
CA GLU A 308 31.39 2.19 5.07
C GLU A 308 29.86 2.04 5.12
N PHE A 309 29.34 0.86 4.74
CA PHE A 309 27.89 0.57 4.81
C PHE A 309 27.40 0.57 6.26
N ASP A 310 28.16 -0.01 7.17
CA ASP A 310 27.94 0.02 8.61
C ASP A 310 27.83 1.45 9.16
N SER A 311 28.74 2.34 8.75
CA SER A 311 28.69 3.74 9.20
C SER A 311 27.43 4.46 8.72
N VAL A 312 26.95 4.16 7.50
CA VAL A 312 25.69 4.72 7.00
C VAL A 312 24.50 4.08 7.73
N PHE A 313 24.56 2.78 8.00
CA PHE A 313 23.56 2.07 8.77
C PHE A 313 23.39 2.69 10.16
N ASP A 314 24.47 2.90 10.90
CA ASP A 314 24.43 3.47 12.25
C ASP A 314 23.81 4.89 12.26
N GLN A 315 24.06 5.69 11.22
CA GLN A 315 23.48 7.03 11.08
C GLN A 315 21.99 7.00 10.74
N VAL A 316 21.59 6.22 9.74
CA VAL A 316 20.19 6.15 9.26
C VAL A 316 19.30 5.38 10.23
N MET A 317 19.85 4.39 10.92
CA MET A 317 19.12 3.53 11.85
C MET A 317 19.20 4.02 13.30
N ALA A 318 19.80 5.20 13.54
CA ALA A 318 19.86 5.80 14.87
C ALA A 318 18.47 5.84 15.54
N GLY A 319 18.37 5.24 16.72
CA GLY A 319 17.13 5.11 17.51
C GLY A 319 16.27 3.89 17.18
N ASP A 320 16.58 3.13 16.13
CA ASP A 320 15.92 1.88 15.77
C ASP A 320 16.59 0.69 16.46
N ARG A 321 15.81 -0.13 17.17
CA ARG A 321 16.29 -1.36 17.83
C ARG A 321 15.84 -2.64 17.14
N ILE A 322 14.92 -2.55 16.18
CA ILE A 322 14.34 -3.70 15.49
C ILE A 322 15.32 -4.23 14.46
N CYS A 323 16.00 -3.34 13.73
CA CYS A 323 17.00 -3.73 12.72
C CYS A 323 18.40 -3.99 13.30
N ALA A 324 18.63 -3.82 14.60
CA ALA A 324 19.96 -3.86 15.18
C ALA A 324 20.71 -5.17 14.92
N GLY A 325 20.00 -6.29 14.77
CA GLY A 325 20.59 -7.60 14.46
C GLY A 325 20.92 -7.82 12.98
N GLU A 326 20.51 -6.92 12.08
CA GLU A 326 20.91 -6.97 10.66
C GLU A 326 22.24 -6.26 10.40
N ARG A 327 22.75 -5.51 11.38
CA ARG A 327 24.11 -4.98 11.38
C ARG A 327 25.15 -6.11 11.52
#